data_AF-A0A7V3JK29-F1
#
_entry.id   AF-A0A7V3JK29-F1
#
_cell.length_a   1.000
_cell.length_b   1.000
_cell.length_c   1.000
_cell.angle_alpha   90.00
_cell.angle_beta   90.00
_cell.angle_gamma   90.00
#
_symmetry.space_group_name_H-M   'P 1'
#
loop_
_entity.id
_entity.type
_entity.pdbx_description
1 polymer ?
#
loop_
_entity_poly.entity_id
_entity_poly.type
_entity_poly.pdbx_seq_one_letter_code
_entity_poly.pdbx_strand_id
1 'polypeptide(L)'
;MTGQDNGAVRRVLWAELLPWLLLIRCFRIALQVRWIIAGAAGMVLTLAGWALISWLFWSPGELGDSFHAARCPWLEAGRVVPDFYPLPADKRQAEGSSGETTPAAPPGPETRPAGQSALQGFLKEVLHWEHISAGWIVVARPFLWMFDRDIVFRDFVGLLLLGVWSLVVWTFFGGAINRGAVYELATQERLGLGRVIRFLKEKWLWYLAGPVIPLLGVLAVGVPVMVLGLFLRFSVGVVLAALFWPLALAAGFVLALLIVGLVLGWPLLWSGISAEGSDGYDAIGRAYNYTYQRPVHYLFYAVVAGVLGTLGWLLVASVVGAIVYMTYWAASWGGGLATVRELATPSAIGSVREFGAAVIRFWTQCVKLAGAGFLVSYFWTAAAGVYLLLRRDCDATELEEVYVEEEPEPLPAPTPSPGTESPAPASPPEAKPEEQE
;
A
#
# COMPACT_ATOMS: atom_id res chain seq x y z
N MET A 1 -55.88 25.65 20.12
CA MET A 1 -54.48 25.84 19.66
C MET A 1 -53.79 24.48 19.71
N THR A 2 -53.92 23.71 18.63
CA THR A 2 -53.26 22.41 18.44
C THR A 2 -52.09 22.65 17.49
N GLY A 3 -50.90 22.85 18.06
CA GLY A 3 -49.66 22.92 17.27
C GLY A 3 -49.32 21.52 16.77
N GLN A 4 -49.63 21.23 15.52
CA GLN A 4 -48.97 20.15 14.80
C GLN A 4 -47.56 20.62 14.48
N ASP A 5 -46.60 20.21 15.31
CA ASP A 5 -45.20 20.22 14.93
C ASP A 5 -45.02 19.21 13.79
N ASN A 6 -45.15 19.69 12.57
CA ASN A 6 -44.66 18.99 11.39
C ASN A 6 -43.15 18.82 11.59
N GLY A 7 -42.76 17.63 12.06
CA GLY A 7 -41.39 17.18 12.22
C GLY A 7 -40.66 17.20 10.89
N ALA A 8 -40.20 18.37 10.47
CA ALA A 8 -39.33 18.54 9.33
C ALA A 8 -37.99 17.91 9.71
N VAL A 9 -37.68 16.75 9.12
CA VAL A 9 -36.39 16.06 9.23
C VAL A 9 -35.30 17.04 8.79
N ARG A 10 -34.60 17.64 9.75
CA ARG A 10 -33.84 18.88 9.53
C ARG A 10 -32.55 18.68 8.73
N ARG A 11 -32.03 17.45 8.66
CA ARG A 11 -30.97 17.00 7.73
C ARG A 11 -30.77 15.50 7.97
N VAL A 12 -30.84 14.67 6.93
CA VAL A 12 -30.38 13.28 7.08
C VAL A 12 -28.85 13.33 7.08
N LEU A 13 -28.24 13.20 8.25
CA LEU A 13 -26.80 13.00 8.37
C LEU A 13 -26.50 11.56 7.97
N TRP A 14 -26.38 11.32 6.66
CA TRP A 14 -26.09 9.99 6.11
C TRP A 14 -24.83 9.35 6.71
N ALA A 15 -23.89 10.15 7.20
CA ALA A 15 -22.70 9.67 7.90
C ALA A 15 -22.98 9.08 9.30
N GLU A 16 -24.07 9.49 9.96
CA GLU A 16 -24.52 8.90 11.22
C GLU A 16 -25.24 7.58 10.95
N LEU A 17 -26.04 7.51 9.87
CA LEU A 17 -26.81 6.31 9.49
C LEU A 17 -25.97 5.23 8.79
N LEU A 18 -24.99 5.63 7.97
CA LEU A 18 -24.14 4.74 7.17
C LEU A 18 -22.67 5.13 7.35
N PRO A 19 -22.03 4.74 8.47
CA PRO A 19 -20.65 5.10 8.78
C PRO A 19 -19.65 4.71 7.69
N TRP A 20 -19.90 3.60 7.00
CA TRP A 20 -19.05 3.07 5.91
C TRP A 20 -18.89 4.04 4.73
N LEU A 21 -19.72 5.09 4.60
CA LEU A 21 -19.52 6.16 3.61
C LEU A 21 -18.18 6.89 3.78
N LEU A 22 -17.56 6.80 4.96
CA LEU A 22 -16.19 7.26 5.21
C LEU A 22 -15.19 6.61 4.23
N LEU A 23 -15.39 5.34 3.83
CA LEU A 23 -14.52 4.64 2.89
C LEU A 23 -14.51 5.26 1.48
N ILE A 24 -15.57 5.96 1.09
CA ILE A 24 -15.60 6.72 -0.17
C ILE A 24 -14.60 7.87 -0.12
N ARG A 25 -14.38 8.48 1.05
CA ARG A 25 -13.39 9.55 1.22
C ARG A 25 -11.96 9.04 1.09
N CYS A 26 -11.69 7.78 1.47
CA CYS A 26 -10.38 7.15 1.30
C CYS A 26 -9.91 7.21 -0.17
N PHE A 27 -10.81 7.07 -1.14
CA PHE A 27 -10.49 7.17 -2.56
C PHE A 27 -9.91 8.55 -2.94
N ARG A 28 -10.53 9.64 -2.47
CA ARG A 28 -10.06 11.01 -2.73
C ARG A 28 -8.69 11.27 -2.09
N ILE A 29 -8.46 10.73 -0.89
CA ILE A 29 -7.18 10.86 -0.20
C ILE A 29 -6.11 10.05 -0.96
N ALA A 30 -6.42 8.83 -1.38
CA ALA A 30 -5.51 7.96 -2.12
C ALA A 30 -5.06 8.55 -3.47
N LEU A 31 -5.91 9.36 -4.11
CA LEU A 31 -5.59 10.03 -5.37
C LEU A 31 -4.67 11.25 -5.21
N GLN A 32 -4.34 11.67 -3.99
CA GLN A 32 -3.44 12.80 -3.81
C GLN A 32 -2.04 12.46 -4.32
N VAL A 33 -1.50 13.36 -5.15
CA VAL A 33 -0.19 13.19 -5.81
C VAL A 33 0.92 12.83 -4.83
N ARG A 34 0.93 13.43 -3.63
CA ARG A 34 1.93 13.13 -2.58
C ARG A 34 1.94 11.66 -2.16
N TRP A 35 0.77 11.03 -2.05
CA TRP A 35 0.64 9.65 -1.59
C TRP A 35 0.86 8.65 -2.72
N ILE A 36 0.47 9.02 -3.94
CA ILE A 36 0.83 8.26 -5.15
C ILE A 36 2.36 8.21 -5.30
N ILE A 37 3.04 9.36 -5.16
CA ILE A 37 4.51 9.43 -5.24
C ILE A 37 5.14 8.63 -4.10
N ALA A 38 4.64 8.74 -2.87
CA ALA A 38 5.15 7.97 -1.73
C ALA A 38 4.98 6.45 -1.95
N GLY A 39 3.81 6.02 -2.44
CA GLY A 39 3.55 4.62 -2.77
C GLY A 39 4.43 4.10 -3.91
N ALA A 40 4.60 4.90 -4.97
CA ALA A 40 5.51 4.59 -6.08
C ALA A 40 6.98 4.47 -5.62
N ALA A 41 7.45 5.41 -4.79
CA ALA A 41 8.80 5.38 -4.23
C ALA A 41 9.02 4.15 -3.34
N GLY A 42 8.05 3.82 -2.48
CA GLY A 42 8.08 2.60 -1.65
C GLY A 42 8.13 1.33 -2.50
N MET A 43 7.35 1.26 -3.58
CA MET A 43 7.36 0.13 -4.51
C MET A 43 8.73 -0.04 -5.19
N VAL A 44 9.29 1.04 -5.73
CA VAL A 44 10.62 1.02 -6.37
C VAL A 44 11.69 0.58 -5.38
N LEU A 45 11.69 1.12 -4.15
CA LEU A 45 12.68 0.77 -3.14
C LEU A 45 12.54 -0.70 -2.69
N THR A 46 11.31 -1.20 -2.58
CA THR A 46 11.03 -2.60 -2.27
C THR A 46 11.61 -3.50 -3.35
N LEU A 47 11.25 -3.26 -4.61
CA LEU A 47 11.71 -4.06 -5.75
C LEU A 47 13.23 -3.97 -5.96
N ALA A 48 13.84 -2.81 -5.69
CA ALA A 48 15.29 -2.65 -5.76
C ALA A 48 16.02 -3.47 -4.71
N GLY A 49 15.57 -3.45 -3.45
CA GLY A 49 16.16 -4.28 -2.41
C GLY A 49 15.88 -5.77 -2.65
N TRP A 50 14.69 -6.12 -3.16
CA TRP A 50 14.40 -7.50 -3.55
C TRP A 50 15.34 -7.99 -4.65
N ALA A 51 15.59 -7.19 -5.68
CA ALA A 51 16.54 -7.53 -6.72
C ALA A 51 17.96 -7.70 -6.18
N LEU A 52 18.40 -6.82 -5.27
CA LEU A 52 19.73 -6.89 -4.65
C LEU A 52 19.92 -8.15 -3.80
N ILE A 53 18.95 -8.43 -2.91
CA ILE A 53 18.98 -9.63 -2.06
C ILE A 53 18.88 -10.88 -2.91
N SER A 54 18.04 -10.84 -3.96
CA SER A 54 17.88 -12.01 -4.83
C SER A 54 19.15 -12.34 -5.59
N TRP A 55 19.87 -11.33 -6.07
CA TRP A 55 21.17 -11.48 -6.71
C TRP A 55 22.24 -12.07 -5.78
N LEU A 56 22.16 -11.82 -4.47
CA LEU A 56 23.12 -12.32 -3.49
C LEU A 56 22.90 -13.81 -3.15
N PHE A 57 21.64 -14.26 -3.10
CA PHE A 57 21.29 -15.60 -2.59
C PHE A 57 21.03 -16.64 -3.67
N TRP A 58 20.60 -16.23 -4.86
CA TRP A 58 20.11 -17.17 -5.88
C TRP A 58 20.67 -16.89 -7.27
N SER A 59 20.94 -17.98 -8.00
CA SER A 59 21.34 -17.90 -9.39
C SER A 59 20.13 -17.66 -10.31
N PRO A 60 20.33 -17.07 -11.51
CA PRO A 60 19.27 -16.95 -12.50
C PRO A 60 18.71 -18.34 -12.87
N GLY A 61 17.45 -18.61 -12.52
CA GLY A 61 16.73 -19.86 -12.77
C GLY A 61 16.36 -20.69 -11.53
N GLU A 62 16.91 -20.38 -10.34
CA GLU A 62 16.69 -21.19 -9.12
C GLU A 62 15.36 -20.91 -8.40
N LEU A 63 14.84 -19.68 -8.46
CA LEU A 63 13.47 -19.37 -8.04
C LEU A 63 12.69 -18.99 -9.29
N GLY A 64 11.52 -19.59 -9.50
CA GLY A 64 10.71 -19.38 -10.70
C GLY A 64 10.46 -17.90 -11.03
N ASP A 65 9.94 -17.63 -12.23
CA ASP A 65 9.75 -16.29 -12.82
C ASP A 65 9.15 -15.22 -11.88
N SER A 66 8.43 -15.63 -10.84
CA SER A 66 7.89 -14.76 -9.77
C SER A 66 8.95 -14.01 -8.95
N PHE A 67 10.18 -14.54 -8.84
CA PHE A 67 11.29 -13.97 -8.07
C PHE A 67 12.31 -13.24 -8.94
N HIS A 68 12.35 -13.58 -10.24
CA HIS A 68 13.12 -12.84 -11.23
C HIS A 68 12.45 -11.51 -11.58
N ALA A 69 12.38 -10.62 -10.61
CA ALA A 69 12.46 -9.16 -10.83
C ALA A 69 13.83 -8.75 -11.41
N ALA A 70 14.50 -9.66 -12.11
CA ALA A 70 15.89 -9.62 -12.50
C ALA A 70 16.01 -8.86 -13.81
N ARG A 71 16.10 -7.53 -13.66
CA ARG A 71 17.08 -6.63 -14.29
C ARG A 71 16.73 -5.16 -14.03
N CYS A 72 15.44 -4.87 -13.81
CA CYS A 72 14.92 -3.49 -13.73
C CYS A 72 13.69 -3.39 -12.79
N PRO A 73 13.87 -3.04 -11.50
CA PRO A 73 12.78 -2.85 -10.53
C PRO A 73 11.63 -1.96 -11.03
N TRP A 74 11.95 -0.98 -11.87
CA TRP A 74 10.99 -0.03 -12.45
C TRP A 74 10.10 -0.63 -13.54
N LEU A 75 10.56 -1.65 -14.27
CA LEU A 75 9.76 -2.34 -15.30
C LEU A 75 8.72 -3.27 -14.68
N GLU A 76 9.08 -3.97 -13.61
CA GLU A 76 8.15 -4.84 -12.86
C GLU A 76 7.02 -4.04 -12.21
N ALA A 77 7.34 -2.89 -11.61
CA ALA A 77 6.33 -2.05 -10.97
C ALA A 77 5.24 -1.56 -11.96
N GLY A 78 5.61 -1.30 -13.21
CA GLY A 78 4.67 -0.86 -14.23
C GLY A 78 3.90 -1.99 -14.93
N ARG A 79 4.31 -3.27 -14.78
CA ARG A 79 3.55 -4.42 -15.32
C ARG A 79 2.17 -4.57 -14.69
N VAL A 80 1.98 -4.03 -13.50
CA VAL A 80 0.69 -3.99 -12.81
C VAL A 80 -0.36 -3.27 -13.67
N VAL A 81 0.05 -2.29 -14.48
CA VAL A 81 -0.83 -1.64 -15.45
C VAL A 81 -0.73 -2.38 -16.80
N PRO A 82 -1.84 -2.93 -17.32
CA PRO A 82 -1.84 -3.65 -18.59
C PRO A 82 -1.16 -2.86 -19.72
N ASP A 83 -0.51 -3.58 -20.62
CA ASP A 83 0.03 -3.03 -21.86
C ASP A 83 -1.11 -2.87 -22.86
N PHE A 84 -1.68 -1.67 -22.96
CA PHE A 84 -2.77 -1.33 -23.87
C PHE A 84 -2.31 -1.21 -25.33
N TYR A 85 -1.62 -2.21 -25.86
CA TYR A 85 -1.27 -2.26 -27.29
C TYR A 85 -2.04 -3.34 -28.07
N PRO A 86 -3.39 -3.30 -28.15
CA PRO A 86 -4.06 -3.92 -29.28
C PRO A 86 -4.05 -2.91 -30.42
N LEU A 87 -2.87 -2.59 -30.97
CA LEU A 87 -2.86 -2.08 -32.33
C LEU A 87 -3.45 -3.22 -33.19
N PRO A 88 -4.50 -3.00 -34.00
CA PRO A 88 -5.16 -4.07 -34.74
C PRO A 88 -4.12 -4.99 -35.35
N ALA A 89 -4.21 -6.29 -35.04
CA ALA A 89 -3.36 -7.28 -35.69
C ALA A 89 -3.47 -7.02 -37.19
N ASP A 90 -2.34 -6.71 -37.83
CA ASP A 90 -2.34 -6.59 -39.27
C ASP A 90 -2.64 -8.01 -39.77
N LYS A 91 -3.87 -8.23 -40.25
CA LYS A 91 -4.33 -9.56 -40.69
C LYS A 91 -3.39 -10.16 -41.75
N ARG A 92 -2.54 -9.33 -42.37
CA ARG A 92 -1.53 -9.74 -43.35
C ARG A 92 -0.35 -10.53 -42.77
N GLN A 93 -0.02 -10.41 -41.49
CA GLN A 93 1.09 -11.17 -40.90
C GLN A 93 0.69 -12.58 -40.46
N ALA A 94 -0.60 -12.86 -40.24
CA ALA A 94 -1.09 -14.21 -39.96
C ALA A 94 -1.09 -15.12 -41.22
N GLU A 95 -1.08 -14.53 -42.41
CA GLU A 95 -1.05 -15.26 -43.69
C GLU A 95 0.39 -15.44 -44.24
N GLY A 96 1.40 -14.82 -43.62
CA GLY A 96 2.77 -14.77 -44.16
C GLY A 96 3.76 -15.82 -43.62
N SER A 97 3.43 -16.60 -42.59
CA SER A 97 4.39 -17.50 -41.93
C SER A 97 4.05 -18.99 -41.95
N SER A 98 3.13 -19.44 -42.81
CA SER A 98 2.83 -20.87 -42.99
C SER A 98 3.22 -21.36 -44.38
N GLY A 99 4.53 -21.41 -44.62
CA GLY A 99 5.08 -22.30 -45.64
C GLY A 99 5.18 -23.73 -45.10
N GLU A 100 4.05 -24.41 -44.89
CA GLU A 100 3.99 -25.88 -44.94
C GLU A 100 2.54 -26.37 -45.05
N THR A 101 2.32 -27.15 -46.10
CA THR A 101 1.06 -27.71 -46.59
C THR A 101 0.33 -28.61 -45.58
N THR A 102 -0.95 -28.32 -45.32
CA THR A 102 -1.97 -29.34 -44.99
C THR A 102 -3.34 -28.84 -45.50
N PRO A 103 -4.21 -29.68 -46.12
CA PRO A 103 -5.43 -29.22 -46.78
C PRO A 103 -6.52 -28.81 -45.78
N ALA A 104 -7.27 -27.79 -46.20
CA ALA A 104 -8.31 -27.08 -45.48
C ALA A 104 -9.50 -27.95 -45.03
N ALA A 105 -9.96 -27.70 -43.79
CA ALA A 105 -11.35 -27.89 -43.39
C ALA A 105 -12.09 -26.53 -43.51
N PRO A 106 -13.37 -26.49 -43.91
CA PRO A 106 -14.06 -25.24 -44.22
C PRO A 106 -14.34 -24.40 -42.96
N PRO A 107 -14.30 -23.05 -43.03
CA PRO A 107 -14.55 -22.21 -41.88
C PRO A 107 -16.04 -22.17 -41.53
N GLY A 108 -16.38 -22.57 -40.30
CA GLY A 108 -17.69 -22.29 -39.70
C GLY A 108 -17.84 -20.80 -39.32
N PRO A 109 -19.07 -20.30 -39.18
CA PRO A 109 -19.33 -18.88 -38.99
C PRO A 109 -19.16 -18.51 -37.51
N GLU A 110 -17.94 -18.27 -37.05
CA GLU A 110 -17.70 -17.61 -35.77
C GLU A 110 -16.99 -16.26 -35.96
N THR A 111 -17.70 -15.31 -36.58
CA THR A 111 -17.40 -13.88 -36.36
C THR A 111 -17.94 -13.46 -34.99
N ARG A 112 -17.28 -13.84 -33.89
CA ARG A 112 -17.48 -13.17 -32.60
C ARG A 112 -16.93 -11.73 -32.72
N PRO A 113 -17.69 -10.69 -32.34
CA PRO A 113 -17.22 -9.32 -32.48
C PRO A 113 -15.98 -9.10 -31.59
N ALA A 114 -14.86 -8.73 -32.20
CA ALA A 114 -13.55 -8.52 -31.56
C ALA A 114 -13.57 -7.56 -30.34
N GLY A 115 -14.63 -6.76 -30.19
CA GLY A 115 -14.83 -5.88 -29.02
C GLY A 115 -15.19 -6.62 -27.72
N GLN A 116 -15.93 -7.74 -27.78
CA GLN A 116 -16.32 -8.49 -26.57
C GLN A 116 -15.13 -9.25 -25.95
N SER A 117 -14.25 -9.81 -26.78
CA SER A 117 -13.04 -10.51 -26.30
C SER A 117 -12.00 -9.54 -25.72
N ALA A 118 -11.88 -8.33 -26.27
CA ALA A 118 -10.96 -7.32 -25.76
C ALA A 118 -11.41 -6.74 -24.41
N LEU A 119 -12.70 -6.46 -24.25
CA LEU A 119 -13.26 -5.97 -22.98
C LEU A 119 -13.24 -7.06 -21.89
N GLN A 120 -13.53 -8.32 -22.24
CA GLN A 120 -13.39 -9.45 -21.29
C GLN A 120 -11.93 -9.70 -20.90
N GLY A 121 -10.99 -9.62 -21.85
CA GLY A 121 -9.55 -9.69 -21.56
C GLY A 121 -9.10 -8.56 -20.64
N PHE A 122 -9.51 -7.32 -20.93
CA PHE A 122 -9.25 -6.15 -20.09
C PHE A 122 -9.81 -6.28 -18.68
N LEU A 123 -11.09 -6.66 -18.55
CA LEU A 123 -11.70 -6.86 -17.23
C LEU A 123 -10.99 -7.98 -16.47
N LYS A 124 -10.61 -9.08 -17.15
CA LYS A 124 -9.86 -10.16 -16.50
C LYS A 124 -8.50 -9.66 -16.00
N GLU A 125 -7.74 -8.95 -16.81
CA GLU A 125 -6.40 -8.48 -16.47
C GLU A 125 -6.42 -7.40 -15.37
N VAL A 126 -7.36 -6.46 -15.42
CA VAL A 126 -7.46 -5.38 -14.42
C VAL A 126 -8.11 -5.83 -13.11
N LEU A 127 -9.06 -6.77 -13.16
CA LEU A 127 -9.78 -7.28 -12.00
C LEU A 127 -9.08 -8.49 -11.34
N HIS A 128 -7.84 -8.80 -11.75
CA HIS A 128 -7.05 -9.86 -11.12
C HIS A 128 -6.93 -9.61 -9.62
N TRP A 129 -7.22 -10.65 -8.83
CA TRP A 129 -7.22 -10.63 -7.36
C TRP A 129 -5.94 -10.00 -6.77
N GLU A 130 -4.80 -10.21 -7.45
CA GLU A 130 -3.51 -9.66 -7.04
C GLU A 130 -3.48 -8.13 -6.97
N HIS A 131 -4.27 -7.41 -7.76
CA HIS A 131 -4.32 -5.94 -7.75
C HIS A 131 -5.05 -5.40 -6.51
N ILE A 132 -6.13 -6.06 -6.10
CA ILE A 132 -6.96 -5.69 -4.95
C ILE A 132 -6.16 -5.89 -3.65
N SER A 133 -5.40 -6.98 -3.59
CA SER A 133 -4.52 -7.29 -2.47
C SER A 133 -3.08 -6.78 -2.66
N ALA A 134 -2.78 -5.94 -3.65
CA ALA A 134 -1.40 -5.59 -4.00
C ALA A 134 -0.62 -4.99 -2.82
N GLY A 135 -1.20 -4.03 -2.10
CA GLY A 135 -0.58 -3.45 -0.91
C GLY A 135 -0.35 -4.47 0.21
N TRP A 136 -1.23 -5.47 0.32
CA TRP A 136 -1.12 -6.53 1.31
C TRP A 136 -0.03 -7.55 0.92
N ILE A 137 -0.04 -8.00 -0.33
CA ILE A 137 0.88 -8.99 -0.89
C ILE A 137 2.31 -8.47 -0.86
N VAL A 138 2.57 -7.21 -1.25
CA VAL A 138 3.95 -6.69 -1.33
C VAL A 138 4.70 -6.78 0.00
N VAL A 139 3.99 -6.64 1.12
CA VAL A 139 4.59 -6.77 2.46
C VAL A 139 4.57 -8.22 2.95
N ALA A 140 3.44 -8.93 2.79
CA ALA A 140 3.24 -10.25 3.37
C ALA A 140 3.93 -11.40 2.59
N ARG A 141 4.15 -11.25 1.29
CA ARG A 141 4.56 -12.33 0.38
C ARG A 141 5.86 -13.04 0.78
N PRO A 142 6.95 -12.35 1.18
CA PRO A 142 8.16 -13.02 1.64
C PRO A 142 7.92 -13.94 2.84
N PHE A 143 7.04 -13.53 3.76
CA PHE A 143 6.69 -14.32 4.95
C PHE A 143 5.80 -15.51 4.61
N LEU A 144 4.85 -15.34 3.68
CA LEU A 144 4.00 -16.45 3.23
C LEU A 144 4.81 -17.55 2.54
N TRP A 145 5.82 -17.16 1.77
CA TRP A 145 6.73 -18.11 1.12
C TRP A 145 7.58 -18.91 2.10
N MET A 146 7.81 -18.45 3.34
CA MET A 146 8.54 -19.23 4.36
C MET A 146 7.77 -20.46 4.85
N PHE A 147 6.46 -20.52 4.63
CA PHE A 147 5.64 -21.66 5.03
C PHE A 147 5.65 -22.79 4.00
N ASP A 148 6.37 -22.64 2.88
CA ASP A 148 6.58 -23.73 1.94
C ASP A 148 7.49 -24.81 2.55
N ARG A 149 7.22 -26.09 2.28
CA ARG A 149 7.80 -27.20 3.07
C ARG A 149 9.24 -27.57 2.67
N ASP A 150 9.67 -27.21 1.46
CA ASP A 150 10.93 -27.68 0.87
C ASP A 150 12.07 -26.65 0.91
N ILE A 151 12.01 -25.69 1.84
CA ILE A 151 12.94 -24.56 1.91
C ILE A 151 14.25 -24.99 2.57
N VAL A 152 15.37 -24.80 1.87
CA VAL A 152 16.72 -24.98 2.44
C VAL A 152 17.04 -23.78 3.33
N PHE A 153 17.89 -23.95 4.36
CA PHE A 153 18.27 -22.87 5.29
C PHE A 153 18.71 -21.57 4.59
N ARG A 154 19.46 -21.69 3.47
CA ARG A 154 19.85 -20.55 2.62
C ARG A 154 18.63 -19.75 2.13
N ASP A 155 17.64 -20.45 1.61
CA ASP A 155 16.44 -19.85 1.00
C ASP A 155 15.57 -19.21 2.09
N PHE A 156 15.49 -19.84 3.27
CA PHE A 156 14.84 -19.26 4.45
C PHE A 156 15.47 -17.92 4.87
N VAL A 157 16.80 -17.86 4.96
CA VAL A 157 17.53 -16.63 5.30
C VAL A 157 17.30 -15.55 4.24
N GLY A 158 17.37 -15.90 2.96
CA GLY A 158 17.09 -14.97 1.87
C GLY A 158 15.67 -14.40 1.93
N LEU A 159 14.65 -15.25 2.11
CA LEU A 159 13.25 -14.82 2.28
C LEU A 159 13.06 -13.94 3.51
N LEU A 160 13.78 -14.21 4.59
CA LEU A 160 13.73 -13.42 5.82
C LEU A 160 14.30 -12.03 5.59
N LEU A 161 15.41 -11.91 4.88
CA LEU A 161 15.96 -10.61 4.50
C LEU A 161 15.02 -9.83 3.57
N LEU A 162 14.36 -10.50 2.62
CA LEU A 162 13.34 -9.88 1.78
C LEU A 162 12.16 -9.34 2.61
N GLY A 163 11.66 -10.13 3.55
CA GLY A 163 10.58 -9.73 4.45
C GLY A 163 10.95 -8.56 5.36
N VAL A 164 12.14 -8.61 5.97
CA VAL A 164 12.67 -7.52 6.81
C VAL A 164 12.86 -6.26 5.99
N TRP A 165 13.43 -6.35 4.79
CA TRP A 165 13.56 -5.20 3.88
C TRP A 165 12.19 -4.58 3.54
N SER A 166 11.21 -5.41 3.16
CA SER A 166 9.85 -4.94 2.90
C SER A 166 9.25 -4.23 4.12
N LEU A 167 9.38 -4.79 5.32
CA LEU A 167 8.91 -4.14 6.54
C LEU A 167 9.61 -2.79 6.77
N VAL A 168 10.93 -2.72 6.63
CA VAL A 168 11.67 -1.46 6.81
C VAL A 168 11.21 -0.39 5.83
N VAL A 169 11.03 -0.73 4.55
CA VAL A 169 10.55 0.22 3.54
C VAL A 169 9.12 0.67 3.85
N TRP A 170 8.21 -0.28 4.08
CA TRP A 170 6.80 0.02 4.22
C TRP A 170 6.42 0.62 5.57
N THR A 171 7.18 0.38 6.63
CA THR A 171 6.98 1.08 7.91
C THR A 171 7.14 2.60 7.75
N PHE A 172 8.03 3.05 6.86
CA PHE A 172 8.15 4.47 6.52
C PHE A 172 7.06 4.93 5.55
N PHE A 173 6.99 4.36 4.33
CA PHE A 173 6.07 4.86 3.30
C PHE A 173 4.60 4.55 3.60
N GLY A 174 4.30 3.32 4.02
CA GLY A 174 2.97 2.91 4.44
C GLY A 174 2.53 3.61 5.72
N GLY A 175 3.43 3.75 6.70
CA GLY A 175 3.19 4.56 7.89
C GLY A 175 2.89 6.02 7.56
N ALA A 176 3.61 6.64 6.61
CA ALA A 176 3.38 8.03 6.19
C ALA A 176 1.99 8.23 5.59
N ILE A 177 1.61 7.33 4.67
CA ILE A 177 0.30 7.36 4.02
C ILE A 177 -0.79 7.12 5.06
N ASN A 178 -0.62 6.13 5.94
CA ASN A 178 -1.60 5.77 6.97
C ASN A 178 -1.82 6.92 7.95
N ARG A 179 -0.74 7.52 8.49
CA ARG A 179 -0.82 8.68 9.40
C ARG A 179 -1.49 9.88 8.73
N GLY A 180 -1.11 10.18 7.48
CA GLY A 180 -1.74 11.25 6.72
C GLY A 180 -3.23 10.99 6.45
N ALA A 181 -3.60 9.75 6.16
CA ALA A 181 -4.96 9.34 5.90
C ALA A 181 -5.82 9.41 7.16
N VAL A 182 -5.35 8.87 8.29
CA VAL A 182 -6.04 8.93 9.57
C VAL A 182 -6.34 10.38 9.97
N TYR A 183 -5.33 11.26 9.90
CA TYR A 183 -5.53 12.68 10.23
C TYR A 183 -6.54 13.35 9.29
N GLU A 184 -6.44 13.13 7.98
CA GLU A 184 -7.33 13.78 7.01
C GLU A 184 -8.76 13.20 7.04
N LEU A 185 -8.92 11.92 7.39
CA LEU A 185 -10.24 11.32 7.59
C LEU A 185 -10.93 11.89 8.83
N ALA A 186 -10.19 12.08 9.92
CA ALA A 186 -10.72 12.61 11.17
C ALA A 186 -10.97 14.13 11.12
N THR A 187 -9.98 14.92 10.71
CA THR A 187 -10.04 16.39 10.79
C THR A 187 -10.56 17.06 9.52
N GLN A 188 -10.66 16.34 8.40
CA GLN A 188 -10.92 16.89 7.06
C GLN A 188 -9.86 17.92 6.59
N GLU A 189 -8.73 18.02 7.28
CA GLU A 189 -7.62 18.90 6.94
C GLU A 189 -6.39 18.10 6.47
N ARG A 190 -5.55 18.75 5.66
CA ARG A 190 -4.31 18.13 5.18
C ARG A 190 -3.21 18.27 6.22
N LEU A 191 -2.71 17.14 6.71
CA LEU A 191 -1.50 17.12 7.53
C LEU A 191 -0.26 17.46 6.68
N GLY A 192 0.56 18.41 7.12
CA GLY A 192 1.81 18.75 6.45
C GLY A 192 2.82 17.59 6.49
N LEU A 193 3.59 17.39 5.42
CA LEU A 193 4.58 16.29 5.32
C LEU A 193 5.63 16.32 6.43
N GLY A 194 6.02 17.52 6.90
CA GLY A 194 6.96 17.67 8.01
C GLY A 194 6.45 17.06 9.32
N ARG A 195 5.16 17.25 9.64
CA ARG A 195 4.51 16.64 10.81
C ARG A 195 4.40 15.12 10.66
N VAL A 196 4.04 14.63 9.48
CA VAL A 196 4.02 13.17 9.20
C VAL A 196 5.40 12.53 9.42
N ILE A 197 6.46 13.16 8.90
CA ILE A 197 7.82 12.63 9.05
C ILE A 197 8.30 12.70 10.50
N ARG A 198 7.95 13.75 11.25
CA ARG A 198 8.25 13.86 12.68
C ARG A 198 7.60 12.73 13.47
N PHE A 199 6.29 12.54 13.30
CA PHE A 199 5.54 11.43 13.89
C PHE A 199 6.22 10.08 13.63
N LEU A 200 6.58 9.82 12.37
CA LEU A 200 7.23 8.58 11.99
C LEU A 200 8.59 8.43 12.64
N LYS A 201 9.42 9.47 12.71
CA LYS A 201 10.73 9.37 13.39
C LYS A 201 10.59 8.98 14.86
N GLU A 202 9.58 9.50 15.54
CA GLU A 202 9.31 9.20 16.95
C GLU A 202 8.74 7.79 17.14
N LYS A 203 7.88 7.32 16.23
CA LYS A 203 7.16 6.03 16.36
C LYS A 203 7.66 4.91 15.44
N TRP A 204 8.72 5.11 14.66
CA TRP A 204 9.17 4.16 13.62
C TRP A 204 9.41 2.76 14.17
N LEU A 205 10.06 2.67 15.33
CA LEU A 205 10.32 1.39 15.98
C LEU A 205 9.04 0.64 16.33
N TRP A 206 7.96 1.34 16.68
CA TRP A 206 6.67 0.72 16.98
C TRP A 206 5.94 0.25 15.71
N TYR A 207 6.04 0.98 14.60
CA TYR A 207 5.55 0.50 13.31
C TYR A 207 6.25 -0.80 12.89
N LEU A 208 7.56 -0.89 13.11
CA LEU A 208 8.36 -2.08 12.80
C LEU A 208 8.10 -3.21 13.78
N ALA A 209 8.06 -2.92 15.08
CA ALA A 209 7.84 -3.91 16.13
C ALA A 209 6.43 -4.50 16.07
N GLY A 210 5.42 -3.75 15.61
CA GLY A 210 4.03 -4.19 15.53
C GLY A 210 3.86 -5.56 14.87
N PRO A 211 4.32 -5.78 13.63
CA PRO A 211 4.29 -7.11 13.01
C PRO A 211 5.35 -8.10 13.54
N VAL A 212 6.51 -7.61 13.99
CA VAL A 212 7.61 -8.47 14.45
C VAL A 212 7.30 -9.16 15.77
N ILE A 213 6.65 -8.49 16.72
CA ILE A 213 6.32 -9.06 18.04
C ILE A 213 5.41 -10.29 17.91
N PRO A 214 4.29 -10.26 17.16
CA PRO A 214 3.50 -11.46 16.89
C PRO A 214 4.27 -12.57 16.19
N LEU A 215 5.17 -12.24 15.25
CA LEU A 215 6.04 -13.23 14.61
C LEU A 215 6.99 -13.90 15.61
N LEU A 216 7.53 -13.15 16.58
CA LEU A 216 8.29 -13.73 17.69
C LEU A 216 7.42 -14.63 18.57
N GLY A 217 6.15 -14.28 18.78
CA GLY A 217 5.17 -15.14 19.45
C GLY A 217 4.93 -16.45 18.69
N VAL A 218 4.79 -16.39 17.36
CA VAL A 218 4.68 -17.56 16.48
C VAL A 218 5.93 -18.43 16.59
N LEU A 219 7.12 -17.83 16.57
CA LEU A 219 8.37 -18.57 16.74
C LEU A 219 8.46 -19.22 18.14
N ALA A 220 8.14 -18.48 19.19
CA ALA A 220 8.21 -18.98 20.57
C ALA A 220 7.28 -20.17 20.83
N VAL A 221 6.06 -20.15 20.28
CA VAL A 221 5.11 -21.28 20.38
C VAL A 221 5.51 -22.41 19.42
N GLY A 222 6.09 -22.10 18.26
CA GLY A 222 6.52 -23.06 17.26
C GLY A 222 7.74 -23.89 17.67
N VAL A 223 8.72 -23.29 18.34
CA VAL A 223 9.98 -23.96 18.73
C VAL A 223 9.75 -25.24 19.55
N PRO A 224 8.91 -25.27 20.61
CA PRO A 224 8.60 -26.50 21.32
C PRO A 224 8.02 -27.60 20.43
N VAL A 225 7.14 -27.23 19.48
CA VAL A 225 6.56 -28.18 18.51
C VAL A 225 7.62 -28.69 17.53
N MET A 226 8.53 -27.82 17.09
CA MET A 226 9.67 -28.21 16.25
C MET A 226 10.61 -29.18 16.98
N VAL A 227 10.92 -28.91 18.26
CA VAL A 227 11.73 -29.80 19.11
C VAL A 227 11.03 -31.15 19.28
N LEU A 228 9.72 -31.16 19.53
CA LEU A 228 8.93 -32.40 19.57
C LEU A 228 9.00 -33.16 18.23
N GLY A 229 8.97 -32.44 17.12
CA GLY A 229 9.12 -33.01 15.77
C GLY A 229 10.45 -33.70 15.54
N LEU A 230 11.54 -33.31 16.21
CA LEU A 230 12.84 -34.00 16.11
C LEU A 230 12.76 -35.43 16.65
N PHE A 231 11.93 -35.70 17.66
CA PHE A 231 11.73 -37.06 18.20
C PHE A 231 11.08 -38.00 17.20
N LEU A 232 10.33 -37.48 16.22
CA LEU A 232 9.70 -38.29 15.16
C LEU A 232 10.72 -38.98 14.24
N ARG A 233 12.00 -38.58 14.29
CA ARG A 233 13.07 -39.21 13.50
C ARG A 233 13.46 -40.62 13.99
N PHE A 234 13.06 -41.01 15.20
CA PHE A 234 13.39 -42.30 15.80
C PHE A 234 12.12 -43.05 16.20
N SER A 235 12.08 -44.38 16.03
CA SER A 235 10.88 -45.19 16.31
C SER A 235 10.37 -45.07 17.75
N VAL A 236 11.27 -45.02 18.75
CA VAL A 236 10.90 -44.81 20.17
C VAL A 236 10.45 -43.38 20.42
N GLY A 237 11.06 -42.41 19.72
CA GLY A 237 10.70 -41.00 19.83
C GLY A 237 9.28 -40.71 19.33
N VAL A 238 8.74 -41.51 18.40
CA VAL A 238 7.33 -41.41 17.97
C VAL A 238 6.37 -41.68 19.12
N VAL A 239 6.67 -42.65 20.00
CA VAL A 239 5.81 -42.96 21.16
C VAL A 239 5.83 -41.81 22.18
N LEU A 240 7.01 -41.24 22.44
CA LEU A 240 7.13 -40.04 23.28
C LEU A 240 6.40 -38.85 22.65
N ALA A 241 6.56 -38.63 21.35
CA ALA A 241 5.86 -37.57 20.63
C ALA A 241 4.34 -37.74 20.65
N ALA A 242 3.83 -38.98 20.56
CA ALA A 242 2.41 -39.28 20.66
C ALA A 242 1.82 -38.89 22.02
N LEU A 243 2.58 -39.08 23.11
CA LEU A 243 2.15 -38.68 24.46
C LEU A 243 1.98 -37.15 24.59
N PHE A 244 2.89 -36.37 23.99
CA PHE A 244 2.83 -34.89 24.01
C PHE A 244 2.04 -34.28 22.84
N TRP A 245 1.50 -35.10 21.93
CA TRP A 245 0.79 -34.63 20.74
C TRP A 245 -0.42 -33.75 21.03
N PRO A 246 -1.23 -34.01 22.08
CA PRO A 246 -2.31 -33.09 22.45
C PRO A 246 -1.81 -31.68 22.78
N LEU A 247 -0.64 -31.54 23.40
CA LEU A 247 -0.01 -30.24 23.67
C LEU A 247 0.48 -29.60 22.36
N ALA A 248 1.00 -30.39 21.42
CA ALA A 248 1.38 -29.91 20.10
C ALA A 248 0.17 -29.41 19.28
N LEU A 249 -0.98 -30.08 19.37
CA LEU A 249 -2.23 -29.63 18.75
C LEU A 249 -2.75 -28.34 19.40
N ALA A 250 -2.69 -28.23 20.73
CA ALA A 250 -3.02 -26.99 21.43
C ALA A 250 -2.10 -25.83 21.02
N ALA A 251 -0.79 -26.07 20.91
CA ALA A 251 0.16 -25.10 20.39
C ALA A 251 -0.14 -24.73 18.93
N GLY A 252 -0.48 -25.71 18.08
CA GLY A 252 -0.92 -25.50 16.70
C GLY A 252 -2.18 -24.62 16.60
N PHE A 253 -3.13 -24.79 17.51
CA PHE A 253 -4.31 -23.93 17.61
C PHE A 253 -3.93 -22.49 17.98
N VAL A 254 -3.04 -22.30 18.97
CA VAL A 254 -2.53 -20.96 19.34
C VAL A 254 -1.78 -20.32 18.17
N LEU A 255 -0.93 -21.08 17.46
CA LEU A 255 -0.24 -20.61 16.26
C LEU A 255 -1.21 -20.16 15.18
N ALA A 256 -2.28 -20.92 14.93
CA ALA A 256 -3.32 -20.57 13.98
C ALA A 256 -3.99 -19.24 14.36
N LEU A 257 -4.34 -19.04 15.64
CA LEU A 257 -4.91 -17.77 16.12
C LEU A 257 -3.91 -16.61 16.02
N LEU A 258 -2.63 -16.83 16.30
CA LEU A 258 -1.63 -15.78 16.14
C LEU A 258 -1.45 -15.37 14.68
N ILE A 259 -1.37 -16.34 13.77
CA ILE A 259 -1.18 -16.10 12.33
C ILE A 259 -2.42 -15.46 11.71
N VAL A 260 -3.63 -15.96 11.99
CA VAL A 260 -4.87 -15.37 11.48
C VAL A 260 -5.03 -13.93 11.97
N GLY A 261 -4.78 -13.70 13.27
CA GLY A 261 -4.83 -12.37 13.86
C GLY A 261 -3.80 -11.42 13.25
N LEU A 262 -2.59 -11.91 12.95
CA LEU A 262 -1.56 -11.14 12.29
C LEU A 262 -1.94 -10.83 10.84
N VAL A 263 -2.33 -11.84 10.06
CA VAL A 263 -2.68 -11.72 8.63
C VAL A 263 -3.82 -10.73 8.39
N LEU A 264 -4.83 -10.73 9.25
CA LEU A 264 -5.98 -9.82 9.15
C LEU A 264 -5.73 -8.48 9.86
N GLY A 265 -5.05 -8.51 11.01
CA GLY A 265 -4.88 -7.36 11.90
C GLY A 265 -3.67 -6.49 11.57
N TRP A 266 -2.66 -6.97 10.84
CA TRP A 266 -1.43 -6.20 10.65
C TRP A 266 -1.62 -4.81 10.00
N PRO A 267 -2.55 -4.58 9.04
CA PRO A 267 -2.77 -3.24 8.51
C PRO A 267 -3.42 -2.33 9.57
N LEU A 268 -4.29 -2.90 10.40
CA LEU A 268 -4.95 -2.21 11.51
C LEU A 268 -3.95 -1.80 12.60
N LEU A 269 -2.86 -2.55 12.81
CA LEU A 269 -1.80 -2.17 13.74
C LEU A 269 -1.25 -0.78 13.44
N TRP A 270 -0.90 -0.55 12.18
CA TRP A 270 -0.31 0.71 11.74
C TRP A 270 -1.32 1.86 11.81
N SER A 271 -2.60 1.56 11.57
CA SER A 271 -3.68 2.52 11.74
C SER A 271 -3.94 2.85 13.21
N GLY A 272 -3.82 1.88 14.12
CA GLY A 272 -3.90 2.12 15.56
C GLY A 272 -2.77 3.00 16.08
N ILE A 273 -1.53 2.73 15.67
CA ILE A 273 -0.39 3.60 15.99
C ILE A 273 -0.62 5.00 15.41
N SER A 274 -1.12 5.09 14.17
CA SER A 274 -1.41 6.37 13.50
C SER A 274 -2.53 7.16 14.17
N ALA A 275 -3.57 6.51 14.69
CA ALA A 275 -4.77 7.15 15.22
C ALA A 275 -4.63 7.51 16.69
N GLU A 276 -4.10 6.59 17.49
CA GLU A 276 -4.03 6.74 18.95
C GLU A 276 -2.68 7.30 19.41
N GLY A 277 -1.64 7.26 18.55
CA GLY A 277 -0.28 7.59 18.99
C GLY A 277 0.26 6.62 20.04
N SER A 278 -0.34 5.44 20.19
CA SER A 278 -0.01 4.47 21.23
C SER A 278 1.24 3.65 20.91
N ASP A 279 1.67 2.84 21.88
CA ASP A 279 2.81 1.94 21.70
C ASP A 279 2.40 0.66 20.98
N GLY A 280 3.38 -0.06 20.42
CA GLY A 280 3.13 -1.24 19.59
C GLY A 280 2.30 -2.33 20.29
N TYR A 281 2.41 -2.50 21.61
CA TYR A 281 1.64 -3.48 22.37
C TYR A 281 0.14 -3.15 22.45
N ASP A 282 -0.20 -1.88 22.69
CA ASP A 282 -1.60 -1.44 22.72
C ASP A 282 -2.22 -1.58 21.32
N ALA A 283 -1.50 -1.17 20.28
CA ALA A 283 -1.92 -1.34 18.90
C ALA A 283 -2.16 -2.82 18.54
N ILE A 284 -1.30 -3.74 18.99
CA ILE A 284 -1.49 -5.19 18.83
C ILE A 284 -2.76 -5.67 19.52
N GLY A 285 -2.94 -5.28 20.78
CA GLY A 285 -4.15 -5.61 21.54
C GLY A 285 -5.42 -5.19 20.80
N ARG A 286 -5.49 -3.92 20.36
CA ARG A 286 -6.64 -3.38 19.61
C ARG A 286 -6.87 -4.07 18.28
N ALA A 287 -5.83 -4.25 17.47
CA ALA A 287 -5.98 -4.88 16.15
C ALA A 287 -6.48 -6.33 16.24
N TYR A 288 -5.95 -7.12 17.19
CA TYR A 288 -6.41 -8.49 17.44
C TYR A 288 -7.85 -8.47 17.97
N ASN A 289 -8.13 -7.58 18.91
CA ASN A 289 -9.46 -7.46 19.51
C ASN A 289 -10.53 -7.10 18.48
N TYR A 290 -10.30 -6.08 17.64
CA TYR A 290 -11.23 -5.68 16.59
C TYR A 290 -11.45 -6.79 15.55
N THR A 291 -10.39 -7.53 15.21
CA THR A 291 -10.48 -8.67 14.27
C THR A 291 -11.35 -9.80 14.84
N TYR A 292 -11.22 -10.11 16.13
CA TYR A 292 -11.90 -11.25 16.76
C TYR A 292 -13.27 -10.95 17.37
N GLN A 293 -13.50 -9.74 17.87
CA GLN A 293 -14.77 -9.36 18.49
C GLN A 293 -15.89 -9.17 17.47
N ARG A 294 -15.59 -8.58 16.31
CA ARG A 294 -16.58 -8.21 15.28
C ARG A 294 -16.15 -8.68 13.87
N PRO A 295 -15.86 -9.99 13.66
CA PRO A 295 -15.30 -10.48 12.39
C PRO A 295 -16.22 -10.20 11.19
N VAL A 296 -17.53 -10.22 11.39
CA VAL A 296 -18.51 -9.90 10.32
C VAL A 296 -18.46 -8.43 9.92
N HIS A 297 -18.27 -7.50 10.87
CA HIS A 297 -18.18 -6.07 10.56
C HIS A 297 -16.85 -5.75 9.88
N TYR A 298 -15.75 -6.33 10.39
CA TYR A 298 -14.45 -6.27 9.73
C TYR A 298 -14.54 -6.75 8.28
N LEU A 299 -15.14 -7.93 8.04
CA LEU A 299 -15.29 -8.48 6.70
C LEU A 299 -16.16 -7.59 5.81
N PHE A 300 -17.26 -7.04 6.34
CA PHE A 300 -18.11 -6.11 5.60
C PHE A 300 -17.32 -4.86 5.17
N TYR A 301 -16.59 -4.22 6.08
CA TYR A 301 -15.78 -3.05 5.75
C TYR A 301 -14.64 -3.37 4.79
N ALA A 302 -13.99 -4.53 4.95
CA ALA A 302 -12.96 -5.01 4.02
C ALA A 302 -13.53 -5.26 2.62
N VAL A 303 -14.73 -5.83 2.50
CA VAL A 303 -15.41 -6.04 1.21
C VAL A 303 -15.79 -4.72 0.57
N VAL A 304 -16.39 -3.79 1.32
CA VAL A 304 -16.74 -2.46 0.80
C VAL A 304 -15.49 -1.70 0.33
N ALA A 305 -14.42 -1.72 1.12
CA ALA A 305 -13.14 -1.16 0.74
C ALA A 305 -12.55 -1.86 -0.51
N GLY A 306 -12.65 -3.19 -0.59
CA GLY A 306 -12.20 -3.96 -1.76
C GLY A 306 -12.96 -3.58 -3.04
N VAL A 307 -14.28 -3.44 -2.97
CA VAL A 307 -15.12 -3.01 -4.11
C VAL A 307 -14.76 -1.59 -4.54
N LEU A 308 -14.67 -0.65 -3.60
CA LEU A 308 -14.30 0.74 -3.89
C LEU A 308 -12.87 0.85 -4.46
N GLY A 309 -11.94 0.07 -3.92
CA GLY A 309 -10.57 -0.02 -4.41
C GLY A 309 -10.50 -0.58 -5.82
N THR A 310 -11.30 -1.59 -6.12
CA THR A 310 -11.40 -2.18 -7.47
C THR A 310 -11.96 -1.19 -8.48
N LEU A 311 -13.04 -0.47 -8.13
CA LEU A 311 -13.60 0.58 -8.98
C LEU A 311 -12.61 1.73 -9.18
N GLY A 312 -11.91 2.11 -8.12
CA GLY A 312 -10.85 3.12 -8.17
C GLY A 312 -9.68 2.70 -9.05
N TRP A 313 -9.26 1.44 -8.93
CA TRP A 313 -8.20 0.86 -9.77
C TRP A 313 -8.62 0.80 -11.23
N LEU A 314 -9.84 0.37 -11.53
CA LEU A 314 -10.38 0.40 -12.90
C LEU A 314 -10.29 1.79 -13.51
N LEU A 315 -10.67 2.83 -12.76
CA LEU A 315 -10.57 4.22 -13.21
C LEU A 315 -9.10 4.63 -13.45
N VAL A 316 -8.22 4.40 -12.47
CA VAL A 316 -6.80 4.79 -12.57
C VAL A 316 -6.09 4.04 -13.70
N ALA A 317 -6.25 2.72 -13.77
CA ALA A 317 -5.68 1.89 -14.82
C ALA A 317 -6.20 2.29 -16.21
N SER A 318 -7.48 2.64 -16.33
CA SER A 318 -8.05 3.15 -17.59
C SER A 318 -7.45 4.49 -18.00
N VAL A 319 -7.27 5.42 -17.05
CA VAL A 319 -6.66 6.74 -17.33
C VAL A 319 -5.19 6.59 -17.72
N VAL A 320 -4.41 5.82 -16.95
CA VAL A 320 -3.00 5.53 -17.26
C VAL A 320 -2.88 4.82 -18.60
N GLY A 321 -3.73 3.83 -18.85
CA GLY A 321 -3.83 3.12 -20.12
C GLY A 321 -4.16 4.02 -21.29
N ALA A 322 -5.12 4.93 -21.13
CA ALA A 322 -5.49 5.90 -22.15
C ALA A 322 -4.35 6.88 -22.45
N ILE A 323 -3.61 7.36 -21.44
CA ILE A 323 -2.43 8.22 -21.63
C ILE A 323 -1.39 7.50 -22.48
N VAL A 324 -1.04 6.27 -22.12
CA VAL A 324 -0.06 5.45 -22.85
C VAL A 324 -0.55 5.18 -24.27
N TYR A 325 -1.78 4.68 -24.42
CA TYR A 325 -2.38 4.36 -25.71
C TYR A 325 -2.40 5.57 -26.65
N MET A 326 -2.93 6.72 -26.19
CA MET A 326 -3.02 7.92 -27.01
C MET A 326 -1.64 8.44 -27.43
N THR A 327 -0.64 8.31 -26.55
CA THR A 327 0.75 8.69 -26.85
C THR A 327 1.31 7.85 -28.01
N TYR A 328 1.16 6.52 -27.93
CA TYR A 328 1.67 5.62 -28.96
C TYR A 328 0.86 5.67 -30.26
N TRP A 329 -0.46 5.83 -30.16
CA TRP A 329 -1.33 6.06 -31.31
C TRP A 329 -0.90 7.33 -32.06
N ALA A 330 -0.72 8.45 -31.37
CA ALA A 330 -0.26 9.70 -31.97
C ALA A 330 1.14 9.55 -32.59
N ALA A 331 2.07 8.90 -31.88
CA ALA A 331 3.42 8.64 -32.39
C ALA A 331 3.42 7.76 -33.65
N SER A 332 2.46 6.84 -33.79
CA SER A 332 2.38 5.93 -34.94
C SER A 332 2.10 6.63 -36.27
N TRP A 333 1.42 7.77 -36.25
CA TRP A 333 1.19 8.60 -37.45
C TRP A 333 2.49 9.15 -38.03
N GLY A 334 3.47 9.49 -37.18
CA GLY A 334 4.77 10.03 -37.60
C GLY A 334 5.86 8.97 -37.76
N GLY A 335 5.92 7.99 -36.87
CA GLY A 335 6.99 6.98 -36.82
C GLY A 335 6.69 5.66 -37.52
N GLY A 336 5.43 5.43 -37.92
CA GLY A 336 4.96 4.15 -38.46
C GLY A 336 4.65 3.11 -37.38
N LEU A 337 3.69 2.24 -37.68
CA LEU A 337 3.15 1.25 -36.72
C LEU A 337 4.19 0.21 -36.29
N ALA A 338 4.99 -0.28 -37.23
CA ALA A 338 6.02 -1.29 -36.97
C ALA A 338 7.10 -0.78 -36.02
N THR A 339 7.60 0.44 -36.28
CA THR A 339 8.59 1.11 -35.43
C THR A 339 8.08 1.27 -34.01
N VAL A 340 6.84 1.75 -33.83
CA VAL A 340 6.26 1.97 -32.51
C VAL A 340 6.07 0.65 -31.74
N ARG A 341 5.70 -0.44 -32.42
CA ARG A 341 5.61 -1.77 -31.81
C ARG A 341 6.96 -2.30 -31.34
N GLU A 342 8.01 -2.13 -32.14
CA GLU A 342 9.37 -2.54 -31.77
C GLU A 342 9.92 -1.77 -30.55
N LEU A 343 9.52 -0.51 -30.37
CA LEU A 343 9.92 0.29 -29.20
C LEU A 343 9.36 -0.28 -27.88
N ALA A 344 8.19 -0.95 -27.94
CA ALA A 344 7.57 -1.57 -26.78
C ALA A 344 8.28 -2.87 -26.34
N THR A 345 8.98 -3.55 -27.25
CA THR A 345 9.70 -4.79 -26.95
C THR A 345 11.13 -4.53 -26.43
N PRO A 346 11.56 -5.16 -25.32
CA PRO A 346 12.96 -5.10 -24.88
C PRO A 346 13.90 -5.74 -25.93
N SER A 347 14.97 -5.04 -26.29
CA SER A 347 16.04 -5.52 -27.19
C SER A 347 17.41 -5.27 -26.56
N ALA A 348 18.46 -5.90 -27.09
CA ALA A 348 19.84 -5.75 -26.61
C ALA A 348 20.30 -4.28 -26.63
N ILE A 349 21.36 -3.95 -25.88
CA ILE A 349 21.92 -2.60 -25.81
C ILE A 349 23.12 -2.53 -26.75
N GLY A 350 23.07 -1.69 -27.78
CA GLY A 350 24.22 -1.43 -28.65
C GLY A 350 24.07 -0.27 -29.64
N SER A 351 22.85 0.20 -29.92
CA SER A 351 22.57 1.25 -30.91
C SER A 351 21.91 2.50 -30.32
N VAL A 352 22.08 3.64 -31.00
CA VAL A 352 21.40 4.92 -30.66
C VAL A 352 19.88 4.75 -30.63
N ARG A 353 19.34 3.90 -31.51
CA ARG A 353 17.91 3.56 -31.56
C ARG A 353 17.45 2.87 -30.28
N GLU A 354 18.22 1.92 -29.76
CA GLU A 354 17.89 1.19 -28.53
C GLU A 354 17.99 2.08 -27.29
N PHE A 355 18.96 3.01 -27.26
CA PHE A 355 19.02 4.02 -26.21
C PHE A 355 17.76 4.91 -26.23
N GLY A 356 17.36 5.41 -27.40
CA GLY A 356 16.11 6.17 -27.55
C GLY A 356 14.88 5.37 -27.11
N ALA A 357 14.79 4.08 -27.50
CA ALA A 357 13.73 3.18 -27.08
C ALA A 357 13.70 2.98 -25.55
N ALA A 358 14.88 2.84 -24.92
CA ALA A 358 14.99 2.72 -23.47
C ALA A 358 14.49 3.99 -22.75
N VAL A 359 14.81 5.17 -23.26
CA VAL A 359 14.31 6.45 -22.70
C VAL A 359 12.80 6.58 -22.85
N ILE A 360 12.22 6.21 -24.01
CA ILE A 360 10.76 6.21 -24.21
C ILE A 360 10.07 5.23 -23.24
N ARG A 361 10.63 4.02 -23.09
CA ARG A 361 10.12 3.04 -22.13
C ARG A 361 10.21 3.56 -20.70
N PHE A 362 11.32 4.19 -20.32
CA PHE A 362 11.48 4.78 -18.98
C PHE A 362 10.33 5.75 -18.65
N TRP A 363 10.05 6.71 -19.53
CA TRP A 363 8.95 7.67 -19.30
C TRP A 363 7.57 6.99 -19.25
N THR A 364 7.34 6.00 -20.10
CA THR A 364 6.12 5.19 -20.09
C THR A 364 5.97 4.45 -18.76
N GLN A 365 7.06 3.87 -18.24
CA GLN A 365 7.07 3.19 -16.95
C GLN A 365 6.86 4.15 -15.78
N CYS A 366 7.34 5.41 -15.84
CA CYS A 366 7.02 6.42 -14.81
C CYS A 366 5.52 6.67 -14.70
N VAL A 367 4.81 6.76 -15.83
CA VAL A 367 3.35 6.97 -15.85
C VAL A 367 2.62 5.73 -15.29
N LYS A 368 3.05 4.53 -15.67
CA LYS A 368 2.49 3.28 -15.11
C LYS A 368 2.77 3.10 -13.62
N LEU A 369 3.96 3.48 -13.17
CA LEU A 369 4.36 3.44 -11.77
C LEU A 369 3.51 4.40 -10.92
N ALA A 370 3.15 5.56 -11.45
CA ALA A 370 2.20 6.45 -10.78
C ALA A 370 0.83 5.77 -10.62
N GLY A 371 0.38 5.01 -11.62
CA GLY A 371 -0.79 4.14 -11.50
C GLY A 371 -0.64 3.11 -10.38
N ALA A 372 0.48 2.36 -10.36
CA ALA A 372 0.74 1.37 -9.31
C ALA A 372 0.82 1.99 -7.90
N GLY A 373 1.31 3.22 -7.78
CA GLY A 373 1.35 3.98 -6.53
C GLY A 373 -0.04 4.20 -5.92
N PHE A 374 -1.09 4.32 -6.74
CA PHE A 374 -2.47 4.40 -6.25
C PHE A 374 -2.89 3.15 -5.50
N LEU A 375 -2.54 1.94 -5.94
CA LEU A 375 -2.96 0.70 -5.27
C LEU A 375 -2.47 0.67 -3.82
N VAL A 376 -1.21 1.05 -3.60
CA VAL A 376 -0.65 1.04 -2.26
C VAL A 376 -1.16 2.21 -1.43
N SER A 377 -1.33 3.39 -2.05
CA SER A 377 -1.93 4.54 -1.36
C SER A 377 -3.37 4.24 -0.91
N TYR A 378 -4.15 3.59 -1.78
CA TYR A 378 -5.51 3.18 -1.48
C TYR A 378 -5.54 2.14 -0.36
N PHE A 379 -4.66 1.14 -0.40
CA PHE A 379 -4.59 0.12 0.66
C PHE A 379 -4.39 0.74 2.05
N TRP A 380 -3.41 1.65 2.20
CA TRP A 380 -3.13 2.28 3.49
C TRP A 380 -4.21 3.26 3.95
N THR A 381 -4.81 4.00 3.02
CA THR A 381 -5.94 4.90 3.34
C THR A 381 -7.21 4.13 3.68
N ALA A 382 -7.45 2.98 3.04
CA ALA A 382 -8.56 2.09 3.36
C ALA A 382 -8.35 1.42 4.72
N ALA A 383 -7.15 0.92 5.03
CA ALA A 383 -6.82 0.38 6.35
C ALA A 383 -7.08 1.40 7.47
N ALA A 384 -6.69 2.66 7.26
CA ALA A 384 -7.01 3.77 8.17
C ALA A 384 -8.52 3.93 8.37
N GLY A 385 -9.30 3.97 7.28
CA GLY A 385 -10.76 4.12 7.36
C GLY A 385 -11.43 2.92 8.04
N VAL A 386 -11.02 1.70 7.73
CA VAL A 386 -11.54 0.47 8.36
C VAL A 386 -11.24 0.46 9.85
N TYR A 387 -10.03 0.86 10.27
CA TYR A 387 -9.68 0.98 11.68
C TYR A 387 -10.58 2.00 12.41
N LEU A 388 -10.77 3.20 11.85
CA LEU A 388 -11.63 4.24 12.45
C LEU A 388 -13.08 3.76 12.61
N LEU A 389 -13.60 3.00 11.64
CA LEU A 389 -14.94 2.42 11.71
C LEU A 389 -15.02 1.32 12.79
N LEU A 390 -14.01 0.46 12.88
CA LEU A 390 -14.00 -0.62 13.87
C LEU A 390 -13.87 -0.10 15.30
N ARG A 391 -13.05 0.92 15.57
CA ARG A 391 -12.96 1.50 16.91
C ARG A 391 -14.26 2.21 17.31
N ARG A 392 -14.97 2.82 16.36
CA ARG A 392 -16.31 3.38 16.61
C ARG A 392 -17.30 2.28 17.00
N ASP A 393 -17.25 1.14 16.33
CA ASP A 393 -18.17 0.03 16.59
C ASP A 393 -17.82 -0.79 17.84
N CYS A 394 -16.53 -0.93 18.17
CA CYS A 394 -16.06 -1.73 19.31
C CYS A 394 -15.91 -0.90 20.58
N ASP A 395 -15.35 0.30 20.49
CA ASP A 395 -14.95 1.13 21.64
C ASP A 395 -15.83 2.39 21.80
N ALA A 396 -16.77 2.63 20.88
CA ALA A 396 -17.61 3.85 20.84
C ALA A 396 -16.80 5.16 20.73
N THR A 397 -15.56 5.09 20.25
CA THR A 397 -14.70 6.26 20.01
C THR A 397 -15.17 7.07 18.80
N GLU A 398 -15.18 8.40 18.92
CA GLU A 398 -15.57 9.29 17.82
C GLU A 398 -14.56 9.22 16.66
N LEU A 399 -15.00 9.49 15.43
CA LEU A 399 -14.13 9.40 14.25
C LEU A 399 -13.12 10.56 14.19
N GLU A 400 -13.48 11.68 14.79
CA GLU A 400 -12.72 12.92 14.86
C GLU A 400 -11.61 12.88 15.94
N GLU A 401 -11.75 12.00 16.93
CA GLU A 401 -10.81 11.87 18.05
C GLU A 401 -9.53 11.14 17.60
N VAL A 402 -8.53 11.90 17.17
CA VAL A 402 -7.25 11.37 16.71
C VAL A 402 -6.12 12.10 17.41
N TYR A 403 -5.04 11.39 17.72
CA TYR A 403 -3.84 11.97 18.29
C TYR A 403 -3.29 13.10 17.41
N VAL A 404 -3.26 14.33 17.94
CA VAL A 404 -2.65 15.49 17.31
C VAL A 404 -1.41 15.87 18.13
N GLU A 405 -0.27 16.01 17.46
CA GLU A 405 0.94 16.54 18.10
C GLU A 405 0.70 17.99 18.50
N GLU A 406 0.87 18.31 19.79
CA GLU A 406 0.91 19.69 20.26
C GLU A 406 2.15 20.38 19.65
N GLU A 407 1.97 21.51 18.96
CA GLU A 407 3.12 22.33 18.56
C GLU A 407 3.78 22.88 19.84
N PRO A 408 5.12 22.82 19.96
CA PRO A 408 5.79 23.46 21.09
C PRO A 408 5.41 24.94 21.04
N GLU A 409 4.74 25.43 22.08
CA GLU A 409 4.39 26.84 22.17
C GLU A 409 5.66 27.67 21.91
N PRO A 410 5.60 28.69 21.03
CA PRO A 410 6.72 29.58 20.86
C PRO A 410 7.06 30.15 22.23
N LEU A 411 8.27 29.86 22.71
CA LEU A 411 8.79 30.42 23.96
C LEU A 411 8.43 31.90 24.00
N PRO A 412 7.76 32.39 25.06
CA PRO A 412 7.37 33.78 25.13
C PRO A 412 8.61 34.63 24.86
N ALA A 413 8.48 35.58 23.91
CA ALA A 413 9.56 36.49 23.57
C ALA A 413 10.13 37.06 24.89
N PRO A 414 11.46 37.12 25.06
CA PRO A 414 12.04 37.63 26.29
C PRO A 414 11.44 39.00 26.57
N THR A 415 10.66 39.10 27.65
CA THR A 415 10.14 40.37 28.12
C THR A 415 11.32 41.31 28.30
N PRO A 416 11.32 42.53 27.73
CA PRO A 416 12.37 43.48 28.02
C PRO A 416 12.43 43.67 29.54
N SER A 417 13.59 43.37 30.12
CA SER A 417 13.84 43.52 31.55
C SER A 417 13.55 44.98 31.94
N PRO A 418 12.77 45.26 33.00
CA PRO A 418 12.57 46.61 33.49
C PRO A 418 13.87 47.05 34.19
N GLY A 419 14.82 47.56 33.41
CA GLY A 419 16.14 47.90 33.95
C GLY A 419 17.11 48.54 32.97
N THR A 420 16.65 49.10 31.86
CA THR A 420 17.49 49.96 31.03
C THR A 420 16.68 51.21 30.68
N GLU A 421 16.55 52.09 31.68
CA GLU A 421 16.33 53.51 31.43
C GLU A 421 17.52 54.02 30.59
N SER A 422 17.32 54.12 29.29
CA SER A 422 18.07 55.06 28.47
C SER A 422 17.47 56.45 28.76
N PRO A 423 18.24 57.44 29.21
CA PRO A 423 17.69 58.73 29.59
C PRO A 423 17.09 59.41 28.36
N ALA A 424 15.83 59.83 28.48
CA ALA A 424 15.12 60.58 27.46
C ALA A 424 15.84 61.91 27.14
N PRO A 425 15.86 62.37 25.88
CA PRO A 425 16.42 63.69 25.56
C PRO A 425 15.54 64.78 26.17
N ALA A 426 16.15 65.64 26.99
CA ALA A 426 15.48 66.78 27.60
C ALA A 426 14.89 67.72 26.54
N SER A 427 13.59 67.94 26.61
CA SER A 427 12.89 68.97 25.84
C SER A 427 13.32 70.37 26.30
N PRO A 428 13.38 71.39 25.42
CA PRO A 428 13.85 72.73 25.77
C PRO A 428 12.84 73.47 26.69
N PRO A 429 13.27 74.42 27.54
CA PRO A 429 12.38 75.12 28.46
C PRO A 429 11.49 76.11 27.71
N GLU A 430 10.18 76.02 27.95
CA GLU A 430 9.17 76.96 27.48
C GLU A 430 9.22 78.25 28.34
N ALA A 431 9.40 79.39 27.67
CA ALA A 431 9.51 80.71 28.28
C ALA A 431 8.16 81.17 28.86
N LYS A 432 8.18 81.65 30.11
CA LYS A 432 7.03 82.34 30.73
C LYS A 432 6.86 83.76 30.14
N PRO A 433 5.63 84.29 30.02
CA PRO A 433 5.39 85.69 29.65
C PRO A 433 5.80 86.67 30.76
N GLU A 434 6.23 87.86 30.33
CA GLU A 434 6.65 89.04 31.10
C GLU A 434 5.59 89.58 32.07
N GLU A 435 6.00 90.20 33.20
CA GLU A 435 5.69 91.62 33.52
C GLU A 435 6.28 92.11 34.86
N GLN A 436 6.85 93.34 34.82
CA GLN A 436 6.97 94.37 35.86
C GLN A 436 7.89 94.03 37.07
N GLU A 437 8.96 94.77 37.37
CA GLU A 437 9.14 96.22 37.56
C GLU A 437 10.59 96.68 37.31
#